data_AF-A0A149ZYR3-F1
#
_entry.id   AF-A0A149ZYR3-F1
#
_cell.length_a   1.000
_cell.length_b   1.000
_cell.length_c   1.000
_cell.angle_alpha   90.00
_cell.angle_beta   90.00
_cell.angle_gamma   90.00
#
_symmetry.space_group_name_H-M   'P 1'
#
loop_
_entity.id
_entity.type
_entity.pdbx_description
1 polymer ?
#
loop_
_entity_poly.entity_id
_entity_poly.type
_entity_poly.pdbx_seq_one_letter_code
_entity_poly.pdbx_strand_id
1 'polypeptide(L)'
;MGAAVPRRTRRTRQDPEYLFLAALMNRNGDRPYSGNTLRNLLTDLAVRLDVRDSTGALVDFNRTHRFRHTVATRLLNTGVPLHVLQRYLGHLTPTMSMTYAQTLQSTAEAEFLRFRKITADGRELEVDSRDLYDMLELDRRTDRILPNGYCLLPPRQVCGKGNACLTCDKFATDATFLPELQTQLARTTQLITERRATFEARTGHPMGEDNIWLAGRHQERDALGRIILTLGHTRLADGTAGAIRGAGVEARTEAITGKEDNH
;
A
#
# COMPACT_ATOMS: atom_id res chain seq x y z
N MET A 1 -13.98 -77.58 -26.63
CA MET A 1 -12.84 -76.66 -26.37
C MET A 1 -13.28 -75.25 -26.77
N GLY A 2 -13.83 -74.48 -25.83
CA GLY A 2 -14.19 -73.07 -26.06
C GLY A 2 -13.13 -72.17 -25.43
N ALA A 3 -12.40 -71.44 -26.26
CA ALA A 3 -11.32 -70.56 -25.83
C ALA A 3 -11.85 -69.45 -24.90
N ALA A 4 -11.27 -69.33 -23.71
CA ALA A 4 -11.53 -68.24 -22.79
C ALA A 4 -10.94 -66.93 -23.33
N VAL A 5 -11.80 -65.92 -23.52
CA VAL A 5 -11.38 -64.55 -23.83
C VAL A 5 -10.65 -63.99 -22.60
N PRO A 6 -9.40 -63.50 -22.72
CA PRO A 6 -8.71 -62.93 -21.58
C PRO A 6 -9.38 -61.60 -21.20
N ARG A 7 -9.95 -61.55 -19.99
CA ARG A 7 -10.40 -60.32 -19.35
C ARG A 7 -9.20 -59.37 -19.24
N ARG A 8 -9.25 -58.23 -19.94
CA ARG A 8 -8.31 -57.11 -19.75
C ARG A 8 -8.28 -56.75 -18.27
N THR A 9 -7.14 -56.93 -17.64
CA THR A 9 -6.87 -56.48 -16.28
C THR A 9 -7.04 -54.97 -16.22
N ARG A 10 -7.95 -54.51 -15.35
CA ARG A 10 -8.19 -53.10 -15.06
C ARG A 10 -6.95 -52.60 -14.32
N ARG A 11 -6.09 -51.83 -14.99
CA ARG A 11 -4.89 -51.24 -14.41
C ARG A 11 -5.30 -50.38 -13.21
N THR A 12 -4.66 -50.62 -12.07
CA THR A 12 -4.88 -49.90 -10.81
C THR A 12 -4.66 -48.40 -11.03
N ARG A 13 -5.57 -47.58 -10.50
CA ARG A 13 -5.57 -46.11 -10.59
C ARG A 13 -4.42 -45.60 -9.72
N GLN A 14 -3.23 -45.43 -10.30
CA GLN A 14 -2.12 -44.75 -9.64
C GLN A 14 -2.46 -43.26 -9.53
N ASP A 15 -2.04 -42.63 -8.43
CA ASP A 15 -2.08 -41.17 -8.33
C ASP A 15 -1.19 -40.59 -9.43
N PRO A 16 -1.74 -39.71 -10.28
CA PRO A 16 -0.98 -39.15 -11.38
C PRO A 16 0.14 -38.24 -10.85
N GLU A 17 1.35 -38.39 -11.41
CA GLU A 17 2.52 -37.56 -11.08
C GLU A 17 2.27 -36.07 -11.33
N TYR A 18 1.41 -35.75 -12.31
CA TYR A 18 1.14 -34.38 -12.75
C TYR A 18 -0.28 -33.94 -12.42
N LEU A 19 -0.40 -32.69 -11.94
CA LEU A 19 -1.68 -32.08 -11.59
C LEU A 19 -2.56 -31.77 -12.81
N PHE A 20 -1.96 -31.37 -13.94
CA PHE A 20 -2.67 -30.93 -15.14
C PHE A 20 -2.48 -31.89 -16.31
N LEU A 21 -3.31 -32.94 -16.34
CA LEU A 21 -3.24 -34.01 -17.34
C LEU A 21 -3.87 -33.60 -18.68
N ALA A 22 -3.23 -33.98 -19.78
CA ALA A 22 -3.78 -33.78 -21.11
C ALA A 22 -5.06 -34.60 -21.29
N ALA A 23 -6.15 -33.97 -21.77
CA ALA A 23 -7.42 -34.66 -22.00
C ALA A 23 -7.41 -35.54 -23.26
N LEU A 24 -6.59 -35.18 -24.25
CA LEU A 24 -6.47 -35.86 -25.53
C LEU A 24 -5.18 -36.65 -25.62
N MET A 25 -5.20 -37.77 -26.34
CA MET A 25 -4.02 -38.62 -26.61
C MET A 25 -3.25 -39.07 -25.34
N ASN A 26 -3.98 -39.22 -24.23
CA ASN A 26 -3.45 -39.57 -22.92
C ASN A 26 -4.13 -40.82 -22.35
N ARG A 27 -4.10 -41.93 -23.11
CA ARG A 27 -4.81 -43.18 -22.77
C ARG A 27 -4.44 -43.74 -21.39
N ASN A 28 -3.20 -43.52 -20.96
CA ASN A 28 -2.71 -43.98 -19.67
C ASN A 28 -2.97 -42.96 -18.54
N GLY A 29 -3.40 -41.73 -18.85
CA GLY A 29 -3.67 -40.69 -17.86
C GLY A 29 -2.43 -40.19 -17.14
N ASP A 30 -1.25 -40.34 -17.73
CA ASP A 30 0.05 -40.09 -17.11
C ASP A 30 0.78 -38.87 -17.71
N ARG A 31 0.27 -38.29 -18.80
CA ARG A 31 0.92 -37.16 -19.49
C ARG A 31 0.30 -35.80 -19.15
N PRO A 32 1.10 -34.77 -18.85
CA PRO A 32 0.61 -33.42 -18.69
C PRO A 32 0.30 -32.75 -20.03
N TYR A 33 -0.42 -31.63 -20.01
CA TYR A 33 -0.51 -30.75 -21.18
C TYR A 33 0.87 -30.24 -21.60
N SER A 34 1.10 -30.15 -22.92
CA SER A 34 2.22 -29.37 -23.43
C SER A 34 2.01 -27.88 -23.10
N GLY A 35 3.08 -27.12 -22.93
CA GLY A 35 2.97 -25.68 -22.65
C GLY A 35 2.17 -24.91 -23.71
N ASN A 36 2.29 -25.30 -24.99
CA ASN A 36 1.52 -24.69 -26.08
C ASN A 36 0.03 -25.03 -25.98
N THR A 37 -0.29 -26.31 -25.73
CA THR A 37 -1.69 -26.74 -25.58
C THR A 37 -2.35 -26.05 -24.40
N LEU A 38 -1.66 -25.99 -23.25
CA LEU A 38 -2.18 -25.32 -22.06
C LEU A 38 -2.41 -23.83 -22.31
N ARG A 39 -1.47 -23.13 -22.97
CA ARG A 39 -1.61 -21.71 -23.33
C ARG A 39 -2.81 -21.46 -24.24
N ASN A 40 -3.02 -22.31 -25.25
CA ASN A 40 -4.17 -22.18 -26.14
C ASN A 40 -5.51 -22.39 -25.39
N LEU A 41 -5.56 -23.38 -24.49
CA LEU A 41 -6.74 -23.63 -23.65
C LEU A 41 -7.03 -22.44 -22.72
N LEU A 42 -6.00 -21.85 -22.10
CA LEU A 42 -6.14 -20.68 -21.24
C LEU A 42 -6.57 -19.43 -22.04
N THR A 43 -6.07 -19.28 -23.26
CA THR A 43 -6.46 -18.18 -24.16
C THR A 43 -7.94 -18.30 -24.56
N ASP A 44 -8.39 -19.49 -24.97
CA ASP A 44 -9.80 -19.76 -25.26
C ASP A 44 -10.69 -19.54 -24.03
N LEU A 45 -10.22 -19.95 -22.84
CA LEU A 45 -10.92 -19.69 -21.59
C LEU A 45 -11.05 -18.18 -21.29
N ALA A 46 -9.99 -17.40 -21.49
CA ALA A 46 -10.04 -15.95 -21.29
C ALA A 46 -10.99 -15.26 -22.27
N VAL A 47 -11.05 -15.71 -23.53
CA VAL A 47 -12.02 -15.20 -24.51
C VAL A 47 -13.46 -15.52 -24.06
N ARG A 48 -13.72 -16.76 -23.65
CA ARG A 48 -15.06 -17.19 -23.21
C ARG A 48 -15.55 -16.49 -21.95
N LEU A 49 -14.65 -16.19 -21.02
CA LEU A 49 -14.95 -15.53 -19.76
C LEU A 49 -14.74 -14.01 -19.79
N ASP A 50 -14.40 -13.45 -20.95
CA ASP A 50 -14.05 -12.04 -21.16
C ASP A 50 -13.02 -11.50 -20.14
N VAL A 51 -11.95 -12.26 -19.89
CA VAL A 51 -10.90 -11.88 -18.94
C VAL A 51 -10.01 -10.82 -19.58
N ARG A 52 -10.15 -9.59 -19.10
CA ARG A 52 -9.41 -8.42 -19.58
C ARG A 52 -8.35 -7.96 -18.57
N ASP A 53 -7.30 -7.34 -19.08
CA ASP A 53 -6.34 -6.61 -18.28
C ASP A 53 -6.83 -5.19 -17.95
N SER A 54 -6.01 -4.42 -17.22
CA SER A 54 -6.33 -3.05 -16.80
C SER A 54 -6.40 -2.03 -17.95
N THR A 55 -5.99 -2.40 -19.17
CA THR A 55 -6.18 -1.58 -20.38
C THR A 55 -7.47 -1.93 -21.13
N GLY A 56 -8.22 -2.93 -20.64
CA GLY A 56 -9.40 -3.47 -21.31
C GLY A 56 -9.07 -4.45 -22.44
N ALA A 57 -7.80 -4.81 -22.64
CA ALA A 57 -7.39 -5.81 -23.63
C ALA A 57 -7.55 -7.22 -23.07
N LEU A 58 -7.81 -8.20 -23.94
CA LEU A 58 -7.84 -9.61 -23.54
C LEU A 58 -6.46 -10.04 -23.02
N VAL A 59 -6.46 -10.80 -21.94
CA VAL A 59 -5.23 -11.24 -21.28
C VAL A 59 -4.40 -12.17 -22.18
N ASP A 60 -3.11 -11.84 -22.35
CA ASP A 60 -2.15 -12.60 -23.17
C ASP A 60 -1.36 -13.63 -22.34
N PHE A 61 -1.69 -14.92 -22.52
CA PHE A 61 -0.99 -16.04 -21.87
C PHE A 61 0.35 -16.41 -22.53
N ASN A 62 0.76 -15.77 -23.63
CA ASN A 62 2.12 -15.96 -24.16
C ASN A 62 3.17 -15.30 -23.28
N ARG A 63 2.77 -14.30 -22.48
CA ARG A 63 3.64 -13.59 -21.54
C ARG A 63 3.34 -14.00 -20.11
N THR A 64 3.45 -15.30 -19.82
CA THR A 64 3.17 -15.87 -18.48
C THR A 64 3.92 -15.17 -17.34
N HIS A 65 5.11 -14.63 -17.60
CA HIS A 65 5.87 -13.83 -16.65
C HIS A 65 5.11 -12.58 -16.16
N ARG A 66 4.24 -11.96 -16.98
CA ARG A 66 3.44 -10.80 -16.57
C ARG A 66 2.55 -11.10 -15.36
N PHE A 67 1.90 -12.26 -15.34
CA PHE A 67 1.09 -12.68 -14.20
C PHE A 67 1.92 -12.83 -12.93
N ARG A 68 3.10 -13.44 -13.05
CA ARG A 68 4.05 -13.56 -11.94
C ARG A 68 4.49 -12.18 -11.45
N HIS A 69 4.72 -11.23 -12.36
CA HIS A 69 5.03 -9.85 -12.00
C HIS A 69 3.87 -9.17 -11.26
N THR A 70 2.64 -9.34 -11.73
CA THR A 70 1.44 -8.80 -11.07
C THR A 70 1.29 -9.34 -9.65
N VAL A 71 1.44 -10.65 -9.45
CA VAL A 71 1.36 -11.27 -8.12
C VAL A 71 2.47 -10.77 -7.21
N ALA A 72 3.71 -10.72 -7.71
CA ALA A 72 4.86 -10.29 -6.93
C ALA A 72 4.74 -8.83 -6.46
N THR A 73 4.38 -7.93 -7.38
CA THR A 73 4.16 -6.51 -7.09
C THR A 73 3.01 -6.33 -6.10
N ARG A 74 1.90 -7.06 -6.29
CA ARG A 74 0.76 -7.01 -5.37
C ARG A 74 1.16 -7.40 -3.95
N LEU A 75 1.94 -8.48 -3.79
CA LEU A 75 2.38 -8.94 -2.48
C LEU A 75 3.27 -7.91 -1.77
N LEU A 76 4.24 -7.30 -2.48
CA LEU A 76 5.06 -6.23 -1.89
C LEU A 76 4.23 -5.01 -1.51
N ASN A 77 3.31 -4.58 -2.37
CA ASN A 77 2.43 -3.43 -2.08
C ASN A 77 1.50 -3.68 -0.88
N THR A 78 1.21 -4.95 -0.56
CA THR A 78 0.49 -5.32 0.67
C THR A 78 1.39 -5.44 1.91
N GLY A 79 2.66 -5.08 1.81
CA GLY A 79 3.62 -5.09 2.92
C GLY A 79 4.27 -6.45 3.17
N VAL A 80 4.17 -7.41 2.24
CA VAL A 80 4.88 -8.70 2.39
C VAL A 80 6.39 -8.44 2.33
N PRO A 81 7.17 -8.89 3.33
CA PRO A 81 8.62 -8.68 3.32
C PRO A 81 9.29 -9.32 2.10
N LEU A 82 10.32 -8.66 1.56
CA LEU A 82 11.00 -9.09 0.32
C LEU A 82 11.50 -10.54 0.37
N HIS A 83 12.04 -10.99 1.51
CA HIS A 83 12.53 -12.36 1.67
C HIS A 83 11.39 -13.41 1.66
N VAL A 84 10.19 -13.04 2.11
CA VAL A 84 9.00 -13.90 2.04
C VAL A 84 8.54 -14.00 0.59
N LEU A 85 8.51 -12.88 -0.14
CA LEU A 85 8.22 -12.88 -1.57
C LEU A 85 9.23 -13.75 -2.33
N GLN A 86 10.53 -13.62 -2.03
CA GLN A 86 11.59 -14.40 -2.65
C GLN A 86 11.32 -15.91 -2.51
N ARG A 87 10.97 -16.35 -1.29
CA ARG A 87 10.62 -17.75 -1.01
C ARG A 87 9.35 -18.18 -1.73
N TYR A 88 8.32 -17.34 -1.75
CA TYR A 88 7.05 -17.62 -2.44
C TYR A 88 7.25 -17.80 -3.94
N LEU A 89 8.08 -16.96 -4.56
CA LEU A 89 8.41 -17.05 -5.97
C LEU A 89 9.41 -18.18 -6.26
N GLY A 90 10.12 -18.71 -5.25
CA GLY A 90 11.18 -19.70 -5.46
C GLY A 90 12.42 -19.12 -6.11
N HIS A 91 12.73 -17.84 -5.84
CA HIS A 91 13.92 -17.18 -6.36
C HIS A 91 15.17 -17.59 -5.57
N LEU A 92 16.20 -18.03 -6.30
CA LEU A 92 17.47 -18.46 -5.73
C LEU A 92 18.27 -17.30 -5.13
N THR A 93 18.12 -16.10 -5.70
CA THR A 93 18.83 -14.89 -5.23
C THR A 93 17.86 -13.75 -4.94
N PRO A 94 18.19 -12.87 -3.98
CA PRO A 94 17.41 -11.67 -3.70
C PRO A 94 17.30 -10.74 -4.91
N THR A 95 18.34 -10.67 -5.75
CA THR A 95 18.41 -9.80 -6.94
C THR A 95 17.23 -10.02 -7.90
N MET A 96 16.78 -11.27 -8.08
CA MET A 96 15.60 -11.59 -8.90
C MET A 96 14.30 -11.01 -8.32
N SER A 97 14.25 -10.75 -7.01
CA SER A 97 13.11 -10.14 -6.33
C SER A 97 13.25 -8.62 -6.19
N MET A 98 14.48 -8.08 -6.22
CA MET A 98 14.75 -6.65 -6.08
C MET A 98 14.11 -5.80 -7.19
N THR A 99 13.92 -6.35 -8.40
CA THR A 99 13.18 -5.68 -9.47
C THR A 99 11.76 -5.28 -9.04
N TYR A 100 11.14 -6.01 -8.11
CA TYR A 100 9.83 -5.65 -7.55
C TYR A 100 9.92 -4.60 -6.44
N ALA A 101 11.03 -4.56 -5.70
CA ALA A 101 11.25 -3.55 -4.66
C ALA A 101 11.37 -2.14 -5.25
N GLN A 102 11.93 -2.01 -6.46
CA GLN A 102 11.96 -0.75 -7.21
C GLN A 102 10.54 -0.23 -7.50
N THR A 103 9.61 -1.12 -7.84
CA THR A 103 8.20 -0.77 -8.05
C THR A 103 7.51 -0.31 -6.76
N LEU A 104 7.87 -0.91 -5.61
CA LEU A 104 7.37 -0.46 -4.31
C LEU A 104 7.85 0.97 -4.01
N GLN A 105 9.14 1.26 -4.23
CA GLN A 105 9.71 2.58 -4.00
C GLN A 105 9.10 3.64 -4.94
N SER A 106 8.96 3.33 -6.24
CA SER A 106 8.31 4.26 -7.18
C SER A 106 6.84 4.53 -6.84
N THR A 107 6.14 3.53 -6.30
CA THR A 107 4.75 3.70 -5.84
C THR A 107 4.70 4.58 -4.59
N ALA A 108 5.58 4.34 -3.62
CA ALA A 108 5.67 5.13 -2.40
C ALA A 108 6.05 6.59 -2.68
N GLU A 109 7.01 6.83 -3.59
CA GLU A 109 7.36 8.16 -4.07
C GLU A 109 6.16 8.84 -4.73
N ALA A 110 5.49 8.15 -5.67
CA ALA A 110 4.33 8.72 -6.37
C ALA A 110 3.19 9.07 -5.40
N GLU A 111 2.92 8.22 -4.40
CA GLU A 111 1.94 8.52 -3.35
C GLU A 111 2.37 9.71 -2.49
N PHE A 112 3.65 9.78 -2.11
CA PHE A 112 4.17 10.90 -1.35
C PHE A 112 4.03 12.23 -2.11
N LEU A 113 4.43 12.25 -3.39
CA LEU A 113 4.38 13.44 -4.26
C LEU A 113 2.96 13.86 -4.61
N ARG A 114 2.00 12.93 -4.58
CA ARG A 114 0.59 13.22 -4.88
C ARG A 114 -0.05 14.12 -3.82
N PHE A 115 0.31 13.98 -2.56
CA PHE A 115 -0.36 14.69 -1.47
C PHE A 115 0.34 15.99 -1.12
N ARG A 116 -0.43 17.09 -1.17
CA ARG A 116 -0.01 18.41 -0.68
C ARG A 116 0.35 18.34 0.80
N LYS A 117 1.48 18.94 1.17
CA LYS A 117 1.92 19.03 2.57
C LYS A 117 1.43 20.33 3.19
N ILE A 118 0.97 20.23 4.42
CA ILE A 118 0.36 21.32 5.18
C ILE A 118 1.06 21.45 6.52
N THR A 119 1.36 22.68 6.91
CA THR A 119 1.98 23.03 8.20
C THR A 119 0.98 22.93 9.36
N ALA A 120 1.48 23.00 10.60
CA ALA A 120 0.64 23.00 11.80
C ALA A 120 -0.44 24.10 11.81
N ASP A 121 -0.22 25.19 11.07
CA ASP A 121 -1.15 26.31 10.98
C ASP A 121 -2.23 26.17 9.90
N GLY A 122 -2.21 25.09 9.13
CA GLY A 122 -3.13 24.89 8.01
C GLY A 122 -2.71 25.59 6.72
N ARG A 123 -1.47 26.07 6.62
CA ARG A 123 -0.92 26.64 5.38
C ARG A 123 -0.18 25.59 4.57
N GLU A 124 -0.19 25.72 3.25
CA GLU A 124 0.67 24.92 2.39
C GLU A 124 2.14 25.09 2.75
N LEU A 125 2.88 23.99 2.65
CA LEU A 125 4.31 24.00 2.80
C LEU A 125 4.97 24.58 1.53
N GLU A 126 5.72 25.67 1.69
CA GLU A 126 6.48 26.30 0.60
C GLU A 126 7.82 25.57 0.33
N VAL A 127 7.75 24.25 0.14
CA VAL A 127 8.90 23.40 -0.21
C VAL A 127 8.44 22.47 -1.32
N ASP A 128 9.27 22.30 -2.36
CA ASP A 128 8.96 21.33 -3.42
C ASP A 128 8.82 19.92 -2.83
N SER A 129 7.79 19.19 -3.26
CA SER A 129 7.49 17.87 -2.70
C SER A 129 8.57 16.85 -3.02
N ARG A 130 9.32 16.98 -4.12
CA ARG A 130 10.46 16.12 -4.46
C ARG A 130 11.65 16.42 -3.57
N ASP A 131 12.00 17.70 -3.40
CA ASP A 131 13.08 18.10 -2.48
C ASP A 131 12.81 17.59 -1.06
N LEU A 132 11.54 17.65 -0.63
CA LEU A 132 11.11 17.12 0.65
C LEU A 132 11.23 15.58 0.71
N TYR A 133 10.81 14.87 -0.34
CA TYR A 133 10.93 13.41 -0.42
C TYR A 133 12.39 12.98 -0.29
N ASP A 134 13.27 13.59 -1.07
CA ASP A 134 14.71 13.33 -1.05
C ASP A 134 15.29 13.60 0.34
N MET A 135 14.91 14.70 0.97
CA MET A 135 15.35 15.03 2.33
C MET A 135 14.92 13.97 3.36
N LEU A 136 13.70 13.43 3.25
CA LEU A 136 13.16 12.41 4.16
C LEU A 136 13.78 11.02 3.91
N GLU A 137 14.00 10.63 2.66
CA GLU A 137 14.63 9.35 2.31
C GLU A 137 16.12 9.31 2.69
N LEU A 138 16.84 10.42 2.51
CA LEU A 138 18.28 10.50 2.80
C LEU A 138 18.59 10.44 4.29
N ASP A 139 17.64 10.80 5.16
CA ASP A 139 17.85 10.85 6.61
C ASP A 139 17.19 9.67 7.32
N ARG A 140 18.00 8.67 7.70
CA ARG A 140 17.56 7.41 8.32
C ARG A 140 17.03 7.53 9.75
N ARG A 141 16.74 8.74 10.24
CA ARG A 141 16.26 8.93 11.61
C ARG A 141 14.74 8.77 11.69
N THR A 142 14.31 8.01 12.68
CA THR A 142 12.90 7.73 12.96
C THR A 142 12.14 8.95 13.51
N ASP A 143 12.84 9.99 13.99
CA ASP A 143 12.24 11.22 14.52
C ASP A 143 11.65 12.14 13.43
N ARG A 144 11.89 11.81 12.15
CA ARG A 144 11.33 12.54 11.00
C ARG A 144 9.97 12.06 10.56
N ILE A 145 9.61 10.80 10.85
CA ILE A 145 8.29 10.26 10.62
C ILE A 145 7.56 10.23 11.95
N LEU A 146 6.57 11.10 12.08
CA LEU A 146 5.73 11.22 13.27
C LEU A 146 4.46 10.38 13.08
N PRO A 147 3.76 10.01 14.17
CA PRO A 147 2.48 9.30 14.05
C PRO A 147 1.46 10.03 13.18
N ASN A 148 1.49 11.37 13.19
CA ASN A 148 0.51 12.25 12.55
C ASN A 148 1.11 13.18 11.49
N GLY A 149 2.34 12.94 11.03
CA GLY A 149 2.98 13.78 10.03
C GLY A 149 4.49 13.60 9.93
N TYR A 150 5.19 14.68 9.62
CA TYR A 150 6.61 14.74 9.34
C TYR A 150 7.28 15.86 10.13
N CYS A 151 8.52 15.62 10.57
CA CYS A 151 9.39 16.64 11.14
C CYS A 151 10.39 17.13 10.08
N LEU A 152 10.27 18.42 9.74
CA LEU A 152 11.11 19.12 8.77
C LEU A 152 12.34 19.77 9.41
N LEU A 153 12.66 19.42 10.66
CA LEU A 153 13.86 19.91 11.32
C LEU A 153 15.10 19.42 10.54
N PRO A 154 16.06 20.29 10.19
CA PRO A 154 17.25 19.85 9.46
C PRO A 154 18.05 18.77 10.23
N PRO A 155 18.64 17.78 9.54
CA PRO A 155 19.26 16.59 10.17
C PRO A 155 20.35 16.90 11.21
N ARG A 156 21.04 18.03 11.02
CA ARG A 156 22.14 18.49 11.88
C ARG A 156 21.66 19.13 13.17
N GLN A 157 20.36 19.38 13.32
CA GLN A 157 19.77 20.00 14.50
C GLN A 157 19.11 18.96 15.40
N VAL A 158 19.08 19.23 16.71
CA VAL A 158 18.45 18.37 17.71
C VAL A 158 17.14 19.00 18.15
N CYS A 159 16.07 18.21 18.18
CA CYS A 159 14.76 18.68 18.62
C CYS A 159 14.70 18.81 20.15
N GLY A 160 14.43 20.02 20.65
CA GLY A 160 14.13 20.27 22.07
C GLY A 160 12.64 20.29 22.41
N LYS A 161 11.74 20.20 21.41
CA LYS A 161 10.28 20.30 21.57
C LYS A 161 9.65 18.99 22.06
N GLY A 162 10.37 17.87 22.03
CA GLY A 162 9.82 16.55 22.28
C GLY A 162 8.68 16.25 21.32
N ASN A 163 7.51 15.86 21.85
CA ASN A 163 6.34 15.47 21.05
C ASN A 163 5.34 16.61 20.80
N ALA A 164 5.68 17.87 21.13
CA ALA A 164 4.81 19.03 20.91
C ALA A 164 4.87 19.56 19.46
N CYS A 165 4.62 18.67 18.49
CA CYS A 165 4.80 18.99 17.06
C CYS A 165 3.68 19.85 16.48
N LEU A 166 2.46 19.76 17.02
CA LEU A 166 1.29 20.52 16.53
C LEU A 166 1.36 22.03 16.81
N THR A 167 2.39 22.48 17.51
CA THR A 167 2.71 23.90 17.75
C THR A 167 4.12 24.26 17.27
N CYS A 168 4.73 23.37 16.48
CA CYS A 168 6.07 23.52 15.93
C CYS A 168 6.00 23.97 14.47
N ASP A 169 6.85 24.93 14.09
CA ASP A 169 6.99 25.42 12.71
C ASP A 169 7.61 24.38 11.77
N LYS A 170 8.28 23.37 12.32
CA LYS A 170 8.87 22.25 11.57
C LYS A 170 7.90 21.10 11.30
N PHE A 171 6.67 21.16 11.80
CA PHE A 171 5.69 20.12 11.56
C PHE A 171 5.00 20.31 10.21
N ALA A 172 4.93 19.23 9.43
CA ALA A 172 4.10 19.14 8.24
C ALA A 172 3.31 17.83 8.25
N THR A 173 2.17 17.80 7.57
CA THR A 173 1.33 16.61 7.44
C THR A 173 0.55 16.65 6.13
N ASP A 174 -0.19 15.59 5.83
CA ASP A 174 -1.00 15.49 4.63
C ASP A 174 -2.23 14.59 4.83
N ALA A 175 -2.95 14.33 3.74
CA ALA A 175 -4.19 13.57 3.78
C ALA A 175 -4.01 12.09 4.19
N THR A 176 -2.81 11.52 4.10
CA THR A 176 -2.54 10.13 4.51
C THR A 176 -2.69 9.96 6.03
N PHE A 177 -2.40 11.01 6.80
CA PHE A 177 -2.53 11.03 8.26
C PHE A 177 -3.92 11.44 8.75
N LEU A 178 -4.88 11.71 7.86
CA LEU A 178 -6.22 12.19 8.24
C LEU A 178 -6.92 11.30 9.29
N PRO A 179 -6.89 9.95 9.20
CA PRO A 179 -7.48 9.10 10.23
C PRO A 179 -6.82 9.27 11.61
N GLU A 180 -5.49 9.39 11.65
CA GLU A 180 -4.75 9.59 12.90
C GLU A 180 -5.02 10.99 13.48
N LEU A 181 -5.03 12.02 12.62
CA LEU A 181 -5.36 13.39 13.02
C LEU A 181 -6.77 13.48 13.62
N GLN A 182 -7.75 12.82 13.03
CA GLN A 182 -9.11 12.74 13.56
C GLN A 182 -9.17 12.01 14.90
N THR A 183 -8.47 10.89 15.01
CA THR A 183 -8.37 10.10 16.25
C THR A 183 -7.72 10.94 17.37
N GLN A 184 -6.64 11.63 17.05
CA GLN A 184 -5.96 12.52 17.99
C GLN A 184 -6.86 13.69 18.40
N LEU A 185 -7.60 14.31 17.47
CA LEU A 185 -8.54 15.40 17.78
C LEU A 185 -9.63 14.94 18.75
N ALA A 186 -10.22 13.77 18.49
CA ALA A 186 -11.26 13.19 19.35
C ALA A 186 -10.71 12.93 20.75
N ARG A 187 -9.53 12.29 20.85
CA ARG A 187 -8.87 11.98 22.12
C ARG A 187 -8.50 13.24 22.91
N THR A 188 -7.94 14.25 22.25
CA THR A 188 -7.55 15.51 22.88
C THR A 188 -8.79 16.26 23.39
N THR A 189 -9.88 16.25 22.63
CA THR A 189 -11.16 16.85 23.04
C THR A 189 -11.75 16.15 24.25
N GLN A 190 -11.76 14.81 24.25
CA GLN A 190 -12.21 14.02 25.39
C GLN A 190 -11.37 14.30 26.65
N LEU A 191 -10.04 14.33 26.52
CA LEU A 191 -9.13 14.60 27.62
C LEU A 191 -9.38 15.98 28.25
N ILE A 192 -9.61 17.02 27.44
CA ILE A 192 -9.97 18.35 27.92
C ILE A 192 -11.26 18.29 28.76
N THR A 193 -12.31 17.67 28.22
CA THR A 193 -13.62 17.56 28.88
C THR A 193 -13.50 16.84 30.23
N GLU A 194 -12.89 15.66 30.25
CA GLU A 194 -12.71 14.86 31.47
C GLU A 194 -11.91 15.62 32.53
N ARG A 195 -10.83 16.30 32.12
CA ARG A 195 -9.96 16.99 33.07
C ARG A 195 -10.62 18.24 33.66
N ARG A 196 -11.39 18.97 32.86
CA ARG A 196 -12.18 20.12 33.33
C ARG A 196 -13.25 19.68 34.34
N ALA A 197 -14.02 18.64 34.01
CA ALA A 197 -15.04 18.10 34.91
C ALA A 197 -14.43 17.60 36.24
N THR A 198 -13.30 16.88 36.17
CA THR A 198 -12.58 16.42 37.37
C THR A 198 -12.08 17.58 38.22
N PHE A 199 -11.57 18.64 37.59
CA PHE A 199 -11.08 19.82 38.29
C PHE A 199 -12.21 20.57 39.01
N GLU A 200 -13.33 20.76 38.33
CA GLU A 200 -14.51 21.44 38.89
C GLU A 200 -15.11 20.64 40.04
N ALA A 201 -15.27 19.32 39.89
CA ALA A 201 -15.75 18.46 40.97
C ALA A 201 -14.84 18.52 42.22
N ARG A 202 -13.54 18.74 42.05
CA ARG A 202 -12.57 18.80 43.16
C ARG A 202 -12.46 20.18 43.82
N THR A 203 -12.61 21.25 43.05
CA THR A 203 -12.34 22.63 43.50
C THR A 203 -13.59 23.48 43.68
N GLY A 204 -14.74 23.02 43.17
CA GLY A 204 -16.00 23.76 43.16
C GLY A 204 -16.06 24.89 42.12
N HIS A 205 -15.00 25.08 41.32
CA HIS A 205 -14.89 26.16 40.35
C HIS A 205 -14.43 25.60 38.98
N PRO A 206 -14.91 26.17 37.86
CA PRO A 206 -14.43 25.75 36.55
C PRO A 206 -12.93 26.05 36.39
N MET A 207 -12.25 25.26 35.56
CA MET A 207 -10.86 25.52 35.20
C MET A 207 -10.78 26.82 34.40
N GLY A 208 -10.02 27.81 34.89
CA GLY A 208 -9.81 29.09 34.23
C GLY A 208 -9.11 28.96 32.88
N GLU A 209 -9.44 29.86 31.94
CA GLU A 209 -8.84 29.92 30.60
C GLU A 209 -7.34 30.28 30.63
N ASP A 210 -6.87 30.88 31.73
CA ASP A 210 -5.47 31.17 32.02
C ASP A 210 -4.65 29.93 32.46
N ASN A 211 -5.31 28.78 32.65
CA ASN A 211 -4.63 27.55 32.99
C ASN A 211 -3.70 27.09 31.85
N ILE A 212 -2.39 27.03 32.12
CA ILE A 212 -1.35 26.69 31.13
C ILE A 212 -1.60 25.35 30.45
N TRP A 213 -2.07 24.33 31.19
CA TRP A 213 -2.37 23.01 30.62
C TRP A 213 -3.57 23.09 29.67
N LEU A 214 -4.62 23.81 30.07
CA LEU A 214 -5.83 23.97 29.27
C LEU A 214 -5.54 24.76 27.99
N ALA A 215 -4.82 25.88 28.11
CA ALA A 215 -4.38 26.69 26.99
C ALA A 215 -3.56 25.87 25.97
N GLY A 216 -2.60 25.07 26.45
CA GLY A 216 -1.80 24.19 25.58
C GLY A 216 -2.63 23.12 24.88
N ARG A 217 -3.60 22.51 25.57
CA ARG A 217 -4.51 21.51 24.96
C ARG A 217 -5.49 22.13 23.96
N HIS A 218 -5.95 23.35 24.22
CA HIS A 218 -6.76 24.10 23.25
C HIS A 218 -5.96 24.44 22.01
N GLN A 219 -4.72 24.92 22.16
CA GLN A 219 -3.84 25.17 21.01
C GLN A 219 -3.62 23.91 20.16
N GLU A 220 -3.42 22.76 20.80
CA GLU A 220 -3.28 21.46 20.11
C GLU A 220 -4.56 21.07 19.35
N ARG A 221 -5.72 21.16 20.02
CA ARG A 221 -7.03 20.87 19.41
C ARG A 221 -7.30 21.78 18.22
N ASP A 222 -6.98 23.07 18.35
CA ASP A 222 -7.26 24.07 17.32
C ASP A 222 -6.31 23.92 16.12
N ALA A 223 -5.05 23.54 16.35
CA ALA A 223 -4.13 23.13 15.27
C ALA A 223 -4.67 21.91 14.50
N LEU A 224 -5.10 20.86 15.20
CA LEU A 224 -5.73 19.69 14.58
C LEU A 224 -6.97 20.06 13.77
N GLY A 225 -7.84 20.91 14.32
CA GLY A 225 -9.02 21.42 13.63
C GLY A 225 -8.67 22.15 12.33
N ARG A 226 -7.71 23.08 12.37
CA ARG A 226 -7.24 23.82 11.18
C ARG A 226 -6.68 22.87 10.11
N ILE A 227 -5.83 21.92 10.50
CA ILE A 227 -5.27 20.92 9.59
C ILE A 227 -6.38 20.11 8.92
N ILE A 228 -7.27 19.52 9.72
CA ILE A 228 -8.35 18.65 9.22
C ILE A 228 -9.29 19.41 8.29
N LEU A 229 -9.67 20.64 8.64
CA LEU A 229 -10.50 21.50 7.78
C LEU A 229 -9.79 21.79 6.45
N THR A 230 -8.50 22.14 6.50
CA THR A 230 -7.73 22.43 5.27
C THR A 230 -7.63 21.20 4.37
N LEU A 231 -7.32 20.03 4.94
CA LEU A 231 -7.28 18.75 4.21
C LEU A 231 -8.66 18.34 3.65
N GLY A 232 -9.74 18.66 4.36
CA GLY A 232 -11.11 18.43 3.91
C GLY A 232 -11.47 19.30 2.70
N HIS A 233 -11.11 20.59 2.72
CA HIS A 233 -11.36 21.51 1.61
C HIS A 233 -10.56 21.16 0.36
N THR A 234 -9.28 20.77 0.48
CA THR A 234 -8.48 20.32 -0.67
C THR A 234 -9.07 19.08 -1.33
N ARG A 235 -9.59 18.12 -0.54
CA ARG A 235 -10.25 16.93 -1.09
C ARG A 235 -11.47 17.26 -1.95
N LEU A 236 -12.23 18.28 -1.53
CA LEU A 236 -13.41 18.76 -2.24
C LEU A 236 -13.04 19.54 -3.52
N ALA A 237 -11.94 20.30 -3.49
CA ALA A 237 -11.46 21.06 -4.65
C ALA A 237 -10.85 20.17 -5.75
N ASP A 238 -10.13 19.11 -5.38
CA ASP A 238 -9.50 18.18 -6.33
C ASP A 238 -10.48 17.16 -6.93
N GLY A 239 -11.78 17.24 -6.62
CA GLY A 239 -12.80 16.29 -7.08
C GLY A 239 -12.59 14.84 -6.60
N THR A 240 -11.62 14.60 -5.70
CA THR A 240 -11.35 13.27 -5.15
C THR A 240 -12.20 12.99 -3.92
N ALA A 241 -13.52 13.11 -4.09
CA ALA A 241 -14.51 12.48 -3.23
C ALA A 241 -14.40 10.94 -3.40
N GLY A 242 -13.41 10.36 -2.73
CA GLY A 242 -13.21 8.91 -2.68
C GLY A 242 -12.59 8.55 -1.35
N ALA A 243 -13.45 8.22 -0.38
CA ALA A 243 -13.04 7.44 0.77
C ALA A 243 -12.79 5.98 0.31
N ILE A 244 -11.59 5.49 0.61
CA ILE A 244 -11.21 4.09 0.84
C ILE A 244 -11.22 3.14 -0.38
N ARG A 245 -10.02 2.68 -0.76
CA ARG A 245 -9.78 1.24 -1.00
C ARG A 245 -8.41 0.85 -0.42
N GLY A 246 -8.44 0.26 0.76
CA GLY A 246 -7.36 -0.64 1.17
C GLY A 246 -7.28 -1.82 0.21
N ALA A 247 -6.07 -2.38 0.08
CA ALA A 247 -5.75 -3.67 -0.51
C ALA A 247 -6.40 -4.00 -1.87
N GLY A 248 -5.78 -3.52 -2.95
CA GLY A 248 -5.83 -4.15 -4.27
C GLY A 248 -6.63 -3.42 -5.34
N VAL A 249 -5.94 -3.12 -6.45
CA VAL A 249 -6.47 -2.89 -7.82
C VAL A 249 -7.18 -1.51 -7.96
N GLU A 250 -6.73 -0.50 -8.73
CA GLU A 250 -5.73 -0.35 -9.81
C GLU A 250 -4.98 0.98 -9.65
N ALA A 251 -3.65 0.94 -9.61
CA ALA A 251 -2.83 2.11 -9.91
C ALA A 251 -2.29 1.95 -11.34
N ARG A 252 -3.03 2.56 -12.26
CA ARG A 252 -2.64 3.18 -13.55
C ARG A 252 -1.70 2.40 -14.49
N THR A 253 -2.34 2.01 -15.59
CA THR A 253 -1.97 2.29 -16.98
C THR A 253 -1.15 3.57 -17.19
N GLU A 254 0.18 3.48 -17.08
CA GLU A 254 1.08 4.30 -17.89
C GLU A 254 2.15 3.37 -18.49
N ALA A 255 2.26 3.42 -19.82
CA ALA A 255 3.15 2.58 -20.58
C ALA A 255 4.61 2.95 -20.29
N ILE A 256 5.35 2.04 -19.67
CA ILE A 256 6.81 2.07 -19.72
C ILE A 256 7.20 1.61 -21.13
N THR A 257 7.25 2.55 -22.07
CA THR A 257 8.00 2.37 -23.32
C THR A 257 9.48 2.46 -22.99
N GLY A 258 10.07 1.35 -22.57
CA GLY A 258 11.52 1.15 -22.49
C GLY A 258 11.94 0.13 -23.53
N LYS A 259 12.64 0.59 -24.56
CA LYS A 259 13.30 -0.20 -25.62
C LYS A 259 13.94 -1.49 -25.07
N GLU A 260 13.53 -2.63 -25.61
CA GLU A 260 14.34 -3.85 -25.58
C GLU A 260 15.48 -3.66 -26.59
N ASP A 261 16.71 -3.50 -26.09
CA ASP A 261 17.90 -3.72 -26.89
C ASP A 261 18.10 -5.23 -27.04
N ASN A 262 17.99 -5.64 -28.30
CA ASN A 262 18.19 -6.97 -28.83
C ASN A 262 19.68 -7.34 -28.76
N HIS A 263 20.06 -8.38 -27.99
CA HIS A 263 21.21 -9.28 -28.22
C HIS A 263 20.97 -10.61 -27.51
#